data_AF-A0A7C0ZUD0-F1
#
_entry.id   AF-A0A7C0ZUD0-F1
#
_cell.length_a   1.000
_cell.length_b   1.000
_cell.length_c   1.000
_cell.angle_alpha   90.00
_cell.angle_beta   90.00
_cell.angle_gamma   90.00
#
_symmetry.space_group_name_H-M   'P 1'
#
loop_
_entity.id
_entity.type
_entity.pdbx_description
1 polymer ?
#
loop_
_entity_poly.entity_id
_entity_poly.type
_entity_poly.pdbx_seq_one_letter_code
_entity_poly.pdbx_strand_id
1 'polypeptide(L)'
;MVFRMPNLLNCKGQFFIVSVVGIIIIIYALSKILSPYTIPDLSEAPTHNEIFFFNNVKEKLIKTVKINECEELESNIEDFIKLASTVAAENGYKLRIRYSIADCDVFGNITLTSEDMELNSKFFISKD
;
A
#
# COMPACT_ATOMS: atom_id res chain seq x y z
N MET A 1 60.81 47.40 11.02
CA MET A 1 59.39 47.19 10.65
C MET A 1 58.71 46.45 11.78
N VAL A 2 57.75 47.07 12.46
CA VAL A 2 57.02 46.46 13.58
C VAL A 2 55.65 46.04 13.05
N PHE A 3 55.39 44.72 13.00
CA PHE A 3 54.08 44.19 12.64
C PHE A 3 53.12 44.38 13.81
N ARG A 4 52.11 45.21 13.59
CA ARG A 4 51.01 45.46 14.54
C ARG A 4 49.96 44.36 14.33
N MET A 5 49.91 43.36 15.21
CA MET A 5 48.81 42.39 15.22
C MET A 5 47.51 43.10 15.63
N PRO A 6 46.40 42.91 14.90
CA PRO A 6 45.10 43.44 15.30
C PRO A 6 44.59 42.72 16.55
N ASN A 7 44.13 43.52 17.50
CA ASN A 7 43.61 43.11 18.80
C ASN A 7 42.30 42.30 18.62
N LEU A 8 42.31 41.00 18.94
CA LEU A 8 41.14 40.10 18.87
C LEU A 8 40.12 40.30 20.02
N LEU A 9 40.06 41.49 20.63
CA LEU A 9 39.27 41.73 21.85
C LEU A 9 37.87 42.33 21.63
N ASN A 10 37.51 42.74 20.40
CA ASN A 10 36.21 43.39 20.11
C ASN A 10 35.18 42.50 19.38
N CYS A 11 35.44 41.21 19.16
CA CYS A 11 34.62 40.32 18.31
C CYS A 11 33.63 39.40 19.07
N LYS A 12 33.26 39.68 20.33
CA LYS A 12 32.37 38.78 21.10
C LYS A 12 30.97 38.64 20.45
N GLY A 13 30.41 39.74 19.93
CA GLY A 13 29.10 39.71 19.26
C GLY A 13 29.13 39.06 17.88
N GLN A 14 30.24 39.18 17.14
CA GLN A 14 30.39 38.56 15.82
C GLN A 14 30.48 37.04 15.94
N PHE A 15 31.20 36.52 16.93
CA PHE A 15 31.22 35.07 17.20
C PHE A 15 29.84 34.52 17.59
N PHE A 16 29.03 35.30 18.31
CA PHE A 16 27.67 34.92 18.65
C PHE A 16 26.76 34.85 17.42
N ILE A 17 26.85 35.81 16.51
CA ILE A 17 26.04 35.79 15.28
C ILE A 17 26.45 34.60 14.39
N VAL A 18 27.76 34.36 14.24
CA VAL A 18 28.28 33.24 13.45
C VAL A 18 27.85 31.89 14.03
N SER A 19 27.85 31.74 15.37
CA SER A 19 27.42 30.50 16.00
C SER A 19 25.91 30.26 15.86
N VAL A 20 25.08 31.30 16.03
CA VAL A 20 23.62 31.19 15.85
C VAL A 20 23.26 30.81 14.42
N VAL A 21 23.86 31.48 13.43
CA VAL A 21 23.62 31.16 12.01
C VAL A 21 24.11 29.74 11.69
N GLY A 22 25.28 29.34 12.21
CA GLY A 22 25.79 27.98 12.04
C GLY A 22 24.86 26.91 12.61
N ILE A 23 24.32 27.13 13.82
CA ILE A 23 23.36 26.22 14.46
C ILE A 23 22.07 26.10 13.63
N ILE A 24 21.53 27.21 13.12
CA ILE A 24 20.32 27.20 12.28
C ILE A 24 20.55 26.39 10.99
N ILE A 25 21.71 26.55 10.35
CA ILE A 25 22.06 25.81 9.13
C ILE A 25 22.19 24.31 9.42
N ILE A 26 22.83 23.94 10.53
CA ILE A 26 22.98 22.54 10.94
C ILE A 26 21.61 21.92 11.25
N ILE A 27 20.74 22.64 11.96
CA ILE A 27 19.37 22.18 12.24
C ILE A 27 18.59 22.02 10.94
N TYR A 28 18.68 22.98 10.00
CA TYR A 28 18.01 22.89 8.71
C TYR A 28 18.49 21.69 7.87
N ALA A 29 19.80 21.45 7.84
CA ALA A 29 20.39 20.30 7.16
C ALA A 29 19.94 18.98 7.81
N LEU A 30 19.92 18.93 9.15
CA LEU A 30 19.41 17.77 9.89
C LEU A 30 17.91 17.57 9.65
N SER A 31 17.09 18.62 9.62
CA SER A 31 15.67 18.51 9.26
C SER A 31 15.47 17.99 7.85
N LYS A 32 16.35 18.35 6.90
CA LYS A 32 16.33 17.83 5.52
C LYS A 32 16.75 16.35 5.43
N ILE A 33 17.64 15.89 6.32
CA ILE A 33 18.13 14.50 6.36
C ILE A 33 17.18 13.61 7.17
N LEU A 34 16.65 14.12 8.28
CA LEU A 34 15.77 13.44 9.24
C LEU A 34 14.29 13.64 8.96
N SER A 35 13.91 14.42 7.94
CA SER A 35 12.59 14.32 7.33
C SER A 35 12.71 13.26 6.24
N PRO A 36 12.59 11.96 6.58
CA PRO A 36 12.36 10.98 5.54
C PRO A 36 11.09 11.44 4.81
N TYR A 37 11.16 11.40 3.48
CA TYR A 37 10.02 11.21 2.60
C TYR A 37 8.82 10.73 3.39
N THR A 38 7.85 11.64 3.59
CA THR A 38 6.45 11.33 3.92
C THR A 38 6.33 10.03 4.70
N ILE A 39 6.49 10.08 6.03
CA ILE A 39 6.00 8.98 6.87
C ILE A 39 4.56 8.76 6.38
N PRO A 40 4.25 7.66 5.68
CA PRO A 40 2.90 7.44 5.22
C PRO A 40 2.05 7.43 6.47
N ASP A 41 0.96 8.16 6.46
CA ASP A 41 0.11 8.31 7.62
C ASP A 41 -0.46 6.94 7.99
N LEU A 42 0.18 6.24 8.94
CA LEU A 42 -0.25 4.93 9.43
C LEU A 42 -1.44 5.07 10.40
N SER A 43 -1.94 6.30 10.61
CA SER A 43 -3.11 6.57 11.46
C SER A 43 -4.44 6.29 10.75
N GLU A 44 -4.44 6.24 9.42
CA GLU A 44 -5.53 5.62 8.67
C GLU A 44 -5.39 4.10 8.80
N ALA A 45 -6.32 3.49 9.53
CA ALA A 45 -6.61 2.07 9.33
C ALA A 45 -6.72 1.84 7.80
N PRO A 46 -6.19 0.75 7.23
CA PRO A 46 -6.19 0.53 5.78
C PRO A 46 -7.62 0.29 5.29
N THR A 47 -8.40 1.36 5.23
CA THR A 47 -9.70 1.47 4.57
C THR A 47 -9.51 1.55 3.06
N HIS A 48 -8.31 1.90 2.61
CA HIS A 48 -7.89 2.00 1.21
C HIS A 48 -6.84 0.95 0.86
N ASN A 49 -7.23 -0.33 0.86
CA ASN A 49 -6.41 -1.28 0.13
C ASN A 49 -7.30 -2.19 -0.68
N GLU A 50 -7.96 -1.60 -1.67
CA GLU A 50 -8.65 -2.27 -2.77
C GLU A 50 -7.79 -3.40 -3.34
N ILE A 51 -6.48 -3.17 -3.45
CA ILE A 51 -5.49 -4.17 -3.86
C ILE A 51 -5.40 -5.32 -2.85
N PHE A 52 -5.38 -5.03 -1.54
CA PHE A 52 -5.40 -6.06 -0.49
C PHE A 52 -6.72 -6.83 -0.48
N PHE A 53 -7.86 -6.16 -0.59
CA PHE A 53 -9.17 -6.80 -0.71
C PHE A 53 -9.21 -7.72 -1.93
N PHE A 54 -8.80 -7.21 -3.09
CA PHE A 54 -8.72 -7.97 -4.34
C PHE A 54 -7.82 -9.20 -4.22
N ASN A 55 -6.63 -9.04 -3.65
CA ASN A 55 -5.68 -10.14 -3.45
C ASN A 55 -6.23 -11.18 -2.47
N ASN A 56 -6.88 -10.76 -1.39
CA ASN A 56 -7.48 -11.64 -0.40
C ASN A 56 -8.66 -12.43 -1.00
N VAL A 57 -9.53 -11.78 -1.78
CA VAL A 57 -10.62 -12.47 -2.50
C VAL A 57 -10.05 -13.49 -3.47
N LYS A 58 -9.02 -13.13 -4.24
CA LYS A 58 -8.36 -14.05 -5.17
C LYS A 58 -7.73 -15.24 -4.45
N GLU A 59 -7.02 -15.02 -3.34
CA GLU A 59 -6.41 -16.08 -2.56
C GLU A 59 -7.46 -17.03 -1.96
N LYS A 60 -8.54 -16.48 -1.41
CA LYS A 60 -9.64 -17.28 -0.86
C LYS A 60 -10.37 -18.07 -1.93
N LEU A 61 -10.60 -17.49 -3.12
CA LEU A 61 -11.18 -18.21 -4.26
C LEU A 61 -10.33 -19.43 -4.63
N ILE A 62 -9.00 -19.26 -4.73
CA ILE A 62 -8.08 -20.36 -5.03
C ILE A 62 -8.18 -21.45 -3.96
N LYS A 63 -8.28 -21.07 -2.68
CA LYS A 63 -8.45 -22.03 -1.57
C LYS A 63 -9.78 -22.77 -1.65
N THR A 64 -10.89 -22.08 -1.93
CA THR A 64 -12.21 -22.68 -2.12
C THR A 64 -12.18 -23.76 -3.21
N VAL A 65 -11.56 -23.46 -4.36
CA VAL A 65 -11.45 -24.42 -5.46
C VAL A 65 -10.61 -25.66 -5.09
N LYS A 66 -9.53 -25.46 -4.34
CA LYS A 66 -8.63 -26.55 -3.94
C LYS A 66 -9.21 -27.48 -2.87
N ILE A 67 -10.05 -26.95 -1.97
CA ILE A 67 -10.57 -27.69 -0.81
C ILE A 67 -11.85 -28.47 -1.18
N ASN A 68 -12.68 -27.92 -2.05
CA ASN A 68 -14.00 -28.49 -2.34
C ASN A 68 -13.93 -29.61 -3.37
N GLU A 69 -14.79 -30.62 -3.24
CA GLU A 69 -14.95 -31.72 -4.20
C GLU A 69 -15.54 -31.24 -5.53
N CYS A 70 -15.28 -31.98 -6.62
CA CYS A 70 -15.72 -31.56 -7.97
C CYS A 70 -17.25 -31.47 -8.09
N GLU A 71 -17.97 -32.39 -7.43
CA GLU A 71 -19.44 -32.47 -7.49
C GLU A 71 -20.11 -31.23 -6.89
N GLU A 72 -19.49 -30.63 -5.86
CA GLU A 72 -20.01 -29.45 -5.16
C GLU A 72 -19.27 -28.16 -5.53
N LEU A 73 -18.31 -28.23 -6.45
CA LEU A 73 -17.39 -27.13 -6.75
C LEU A 73 -18.13 -25.89 -7.27
N GLU A 74 -19.10 -26.10 -8.17
CA GLU A 74 -19.88 -25.03 -8.78
C GLU A 74 -20.71 -24.28 -7.73
N SER A 75 -21.50 -25.00 -6.93
CA SER A 75 -22.33 -24.43 -5.86
C SER A 75 -21.48 -23.65 -4.84
N ASN A 76 -20.34 -24.20 -4.45
CA ASN A 76 -19.46 -23.55 -3.48
C ASN A 76 -18.78 -22.29 -4.03
N ILE A 77 -18.42 -22.27 -5.32
CA ILE A 77 -17.89 -21.07 -5.97
C ILE A 77 -18.98 -20.00 -6.06
N GLU A 78 -20.21 -20.35 -6.42
CA GLU A 78 -21.33 -19.40 -6.47
C GLU A 78 -21.59 -18.75 -5.11
N ASP A 79 -21.64 -19.55 -4.04
CA ASP A 79 -21.83 -19.04 -2.68
C ASP A 79 -20.67 -18.13 -2.26
N PHE A 80 -19.44 -18.51 -2.58
CA PHE A 80 -18.28 -17.66 -2.35
C PHE A 80 -18.38 -16.33 -3.09
N ILE A 81 -18.75 -16.36 -4.37
CA ILE A 81 -18.89 -15.14 -5.20
C ILE A 81 -19.97 -14.24 -4.62
N LYS A 82 -21.10 -14.81 -4.17
CA LYS A 82 -22.20 -14.06 -3.56
C LYS A 82 -21.74 -13.37 -2.27
N LEU A 83 -21.06 -14.09 -1.38
CA LEU A 83 -20.51 -13.53 -0.14
C LEU A 83 -19.48 -12.43 -0.42
N ALA A 84 -18.51 -12.70 -1.30
CA ALA A 84 -17.48 -11.75 -1.67
C ALA A 84 -18.07 -10.49 -2.33
N SER A 85 -19.12 -10.63 -3.13
CA SER A 85 -19.79 -9.51 -3.79
C SER A 85 -20.58 -8.65 -2.80
N THR A 86 -21.23 -9.26 -1.80
CA THR A 86 -21.90 -8.53 -0.72
C THR A 86 -20.90 -7.71 0.08
N VAL A 87 -19.80 -8.33 0.52
CA VAL A 87 -18.74 -7.62 1.26
C VAL A 87 -18.12 -6.52 0.41
N ALA A 88 -17.88 -6.77 -0.89
CA ALA A 88 -17.38 -5.74 -1.80
C ALA A 88 -18.34 -4.55 -1.86
N ALA A 89 -19.65 -4.79 -2.01
CA ALA A 89 -20.67 -3.75 -2.08
C ALA A 89 -20.77 -2.93 -0.78
N GLU A 90 -20.67 -3.56 0.38
CA GLU A 90 -20.63 -2.88 1.69
C GLU A 90 -19.44 -1.92 1.82
N ASN A 91 -18.33 -2.23 1.13
CA ASN A 91 -17.14 -1.39 1.10
C ASN A 91 -17.12 -0.41 -0.09
N GLY A 92 -18.23 -0.27 -0.84
CA GLY A 92 -18.33 0.65 -1.98
C GLY A 92 -17.69 0.12 -3.27
N TYR A 93 -17.31 -1.16 -3.33
CA TYR A 93 -16.69 -1.76 -4.50
C TYR A 93 -17.67 -2.60 -5.32
N LYS A 94 -17.41 -2.70 -6.61
CA LYS A 94 -18.11 -3.60 -7.53
C LYS A 94 -17.20 -4.76 -7.92
N LEU A 95 -17.44 -5.92 -7.31
CA LEU A 95 -16.75 -7.17 -7.65
C LEU A 95 -17.50 -7.91 -8.76
N ARG A 96 -16.77 -8.37 -9.77
CA ARG A 96 -17.27 -9.22 -10.86
C ARG A 96 -16.30 -10.36 -11.10
N ILE A 97 -16.77 -11.59 -10.89
CA ILE A 97 -16.01 -12.81 -11.15
C ILE A 97 -16.73 -13.55 -12.27
N ARG A 98 -16.03 -13.86 -13.36
CA ARG A 98 -16.53 -14.81 -14.38
C ARG A 98 -15.60 -15.99 -14.40
N TYR A 99 -16.17 -17.18 -14.41
CA TYR A 99 -15.43 -18.43 -14.40
C TYR A 99 -16.09 -19.43 -15.33
N SER A 100 -15.32 -20.45 -15.68
CA SER A 100 -15.75 -21.65 -16.36
C SER A 100 -15.05 -22.83 -15.69
N ILE A 101 -15.75 -23.94 -15.61
CA ILE A 101 -15.24 -25.18 -15.03
C ILE A 101 -15.10 -26.18 -16.19
N ALA A 102 -13.94 -26.80 -16.32
CA ALA A 102 -13.70 -27.90 -17.26
C ALA A 102 -12.88 -28.96 -16.54
N ASP A 103 -13.36 -30.20 -16.48
CA ASP A 103 -12.66 -31.31 -15.81
C ASP A 103 -12.19 -30.96 -14.38
N CYS A 104 -13.04 -30.27 -13.61
CA CYS A 104 -12.76 -29.72 -12.27
C CYS A 104 -11.74 -28.58 -12.19
N ASP A 105 -11.12 -28.21 -13.31
CA ASP A 105 -10.26 -27.05 -13.39
C ASP A 105 -11.09 -25.79 -13.56
N VAL A 106 -10.72 -24.75 -12.80
CA VAL A 106 -11.45 -23.48 -12.78
C VAL A 106 -10.60 -22.40 -13.42
N PHE A 107 -11.13 -21.80 -14.47
CA PHE A 107 -10.47 -20.70 -15.16
C PHE A 107 -11.42 -19.52 -15.35
N GLY A 108 -10.88 -18.32 -15.25
CA GLY A 108 -11.72 -17.14 -15.25
C GLY A 108 -10.99 -15.83 -15.12
N ASN A 109 -11.79 -14.78 -14.92
CA ASN A 109 -11.31 -13.45 -14.61
C ASN A 109 -12.06 -12.88 -13.40
N ILE A 110 -11.31 -12.17 -12.57
CA ILE A 110 -11.81 -11.41 -11.44
C ILE A 110 -11.54 -9.93 -11.71
N THR A 111 -12.57 -9.11 -11.55
CA THR A 111 -12.52 -7.67 -11.74
C THR A 111 -13.12 -6.99 -10.51
N LEU A 112 -12.41 -6.02 -9.94
CA LEU A 112 -12.89 -5.17 -8.86
C LEU A 112 -12.83 -3.73 -9.36
N THR A 113 -13.96 -3.04 -9.29
CA THR A 113 -14.07 -1.63 -9.70
C THR A 113 -14.47 -0.80 -8.51
N SER A 114 -13.74 0.27 -8.23
CA SER A 114 -14.07 1.32 -7.28
C SER A 114 -14.27 2.66 -8.00
N GLU A 115 -14.43 3.75 -7.26
CA GLU A 115 -14.50 5.10 -7.83
C GLU A 115 -13.15 5.54 -8.42
N ASP A 116 -12.04 5.09 -7.83
CA ASP A 116 -10.69 5.54 -8.16
C ASP A 116 -9.89 4.53 -9.01
N MET A 117 -10.24 3.23 -8.99
CA MET A 117 -9.43 2.17 -9.60
C MET A 117 -10.25 1.02 -10.18
N GLU A 118 -9.71 0.38 -11.22
CA GLU A 118 -10.16 -0.93 -11.70
C GLU A 118 -9.01 -1.94 -11.65
N LEU A 119 -9.21 -3.01 -10.90
CA LEU A 119 -8.28 -4.14 -10.80
C LEU A 119 -8.84 -5.33 -11.57
N ASN A 120 -8.03 -5.93 -12.43
CA ASN A 120 -8.41 -7.09 -13.22
C ASN A 120 -7.30 -8.13 -13.20
N SER A 121 -7.67 -9.39 -12.99
CA SER A 121 -6.73 -10.51 -13.02
C SER A 121 -7.39 -11.74 -13.60
N LYS A 122 -6.66 -12.44 -14.47
CA LYS A 122 -7.02 -13.80 -14.89
C LYS A 122 -6.50 -14.80 -13.86
N PHE A 123 -7.23 -15.88 -13.69
CA PHE A 123 -6.83 -16.99 -12.83
C PHE A 123 -7.10 -18.32 -13.53
N PHE A 124 -6.24 -19.29 -13.25
CA PHE A 124 -6.36 -20.68 -13.64
C PHE A 124 -5.97 -21.51 -12.42
N ILE A 125 -6.83 -22.45 -12.05
CA ILE A 125 -6.67 -23.28 -10.87
C ILE A 125 -6.88 -24.72 -11.33
N SER A 126 -5.77 -25.46 -11.42
CA SER A 126 -5.78 -26.90 -11.68
C SER A 126 -6.09 -27.64 -10.40
N LYS A 127 -6.94 -28.66 -10.48
CA LYS A 127 -7.20 -29.58 -9.39
C LYS A 127 -6.55 -30.94 -9.70
N ASP A 128 -5.23 -30.97 -9.56
CA ASP A 128 -4.42 -32.20 -9.69
C ASP A 128 -4.67 -33.20 -8.55
#